data_AF-A0A919IGV7-F1
#
_entry.id   AF-A0A919IGV7-F1
#
_cell.length_a   1.000
_cell.length_b   1.000
_cell.length_c   1.000
_cell.angle_alpha   90.00
_cell.angle_beta   90.00
_cell.angle_gamma   90.00
#
_symmetry.space_group_name_H-M   'P 1'
#
loop_
_entity.id
_entity.type
_entity.pdbx_description
1 polymer ?
#
loop_
_entity_poly.entity_id
_entity_poly.type
_entity_poly.pdbx_seq_one_letter_code
_entity_poly.pdbx_strand_id
1 'polypeptide(L)'
;MTPARSRTGAGARHRQDFGVATLVGEHVPVTGVDSAFVHGEFTDHDEWAAGDRPRVALAVRTVDRSARRPVWVVQLHGLRDPAGKGDTPARRQQAARLVELLHRIRGPRDLVVVCGDLNLLPSSETFGMLAEAGFTDLVGAADTRTSHYAKPVRHASYLLVSDVAAVEHFEILTEPEVSDHRALLLDV
;
A
#
# COMPACT_ATOMS: atom_id res chain seq x y z
N MET A 1 -17.16 9.86 21.20
CA MET A 1 -16.02 9.54 20.31
C MET A 1 -15.95 10.65 19.27
N THR A 2 -14.91 11.50 19.31
CA THR A 2 -14.89 12.74 18.53
C THR A 2 -14.45 12.44 17.08
N PRO A 3 -15.24 12.82 16.06
CA PRO A 3 -14.87 12.63 14.66
C PRO A 3 -13.57 13.38 14.34
N ALA A 4 -12.72 12.78 13.51
CA ALA A 4 -11.43 13.36 13.14
C ALA A 4 -11.67 14.55 12.21
N ARG A 5 -11.58 15.77 12.75
CA ARG A 5 -11.69 17.01 11.97
C ARG A 5 -10.29 17.47 11.56
N SER A 6 -9.99 17.53 10.26
CA SER A 6 -8.90 18.40 9.81
C SER A 6 -9.43 19.84 9.83
N ARG A 7 -9.11 20.59 10.87
CA ARG A 7 -9.30 22.05 10.88
C ARG A 7 -7.94 22.68 10.58
N THR A 8 -7.89 23.56 9.59
CA THR A 8 -6.72 24.45 9.42
C THR A 8 -6.72 25.47 10.56
N GLY A 9 -5.60 26.18 10.76
CA GLY A 9 -5.43 27.18 11.82
C GLY A 9 -6.49 28.31 11.84
N ALA A 10 -7.28 28.45 10.77
CA ALA A 10 -8.37 29.43 10.67
C ALA A 10 -9.78 28.85 10.93
N GLY A 11 -9.91 27.57 11.30
CA GLY A 11 -11.20 26.95 11.65
C GLY A 11 -12.12 26.58 10.48
N ALA A 12 -11.69 26.79 9.23
CA ALA A 12 -12.44 26.36 8.05
C ALA A 12 -12.49 24.82 7.94
N ARG A 13 -13.67 24.28 7.63
CA ARG A 13 -13.86 22.86 7.31
C ARG A 13 -13.59 22.64 5.83
N HIS A 14 -12.69 21.72 5.51
CA HIS A 14 -12.43 21.28 4.15
C HIS A 14 -12.93 19.85 3.98
N ARG A 15 -13.55 19.57 2.82
CA ARG A 15 -13.90 18.21 2.43
C ARG A 15 -12.61 17.42 2.21
N GLN A 16 -12.59 16.17 2.65
CA GLN A 16 -11.41 15.29 2.54
C GLN A 16 -11.77 14.05 1.74
N ASP A 17 -11.15 13.90 0.57
CA ASP A 17 -11.26 12.69 -0.23
C ASP A 17 -10.02 11.81 -0.01
N PHE A 18 -10.21 10.49 -0.07
CA PHE A 18 -9.14 9.50 0.09
C PHE A 18 -8.87 8.81 -1.23
N GLY A 19 -7.59 8.65 -1.55
CA GLY A 19 -7.14 7.96 -2.73
C GLY A 19 -5.67 7.57 -2.61
N VAL A 20 -5.20 6.90 -3.65
CA VAL A 20 -3.79 6.57 -3.86
C VAL A 20 -3.39 7.12 -5.22
N ALA A 21 -2.14 7.55 -5.34
CA ALA A 21 -1.58 8.06 -6.58
C ALA A 21 -0.27 7.35 -6.86
N THR A 22 -0.13 6.86 -8.09
CA THR A 22 1.10 6.30 -8.62
C THR A 22 1.64 7.26 -9.67
N LEU A 23 2.87 7.74 -9.45
CA LEU A 23 3.57 8.63 -10.37
C LEU A 23 4.52 7.80 -11.22
N VAL A 24 4.45 7.97 -12.54
CA VAL A 24 5.26 7.21 -13.50
C VAL A 24 6.18 8.16 -14.24
N GLY A 25 7.46 7.81 -14.35
CA GLY A 25 8.43 8.62 -15.09
C GLY A 25 8.07 8.72 -16.57
N GLU A 26 8.32 9.87 -17.18
CA GLU A 26 7.87 10.18 -18.56
C GLU A 26 8.38 9.19 -19.63
N HIS A 27 9.51 8.52 -19.37
CA HIS A 27 10.13 7.55 -20.27
C HIS A 27 9.60 6.10 -20.09
N VAL A 28 8.74 5.89 -19.09
CA VAL A 28 8.20 4.59 -18.70
C VAL A 28 6.80 4.43 -19.29
N PRO A 29 6.57 3.49 -20.23
CA PRO A 29 5.28 3.36 -20.89
C PRO A 29 4.24 2.77 -19.94
N VAL A 30 3.12 3.48 -19.74
CA VAL A 30 1.95 2.90 -19.07
C VAL A 30 1.17 2.09 -20.09
N THR A 31 1.10 0.77 -19.88
CA THR A 31 0.44 -0.18 -20.79
C THR A 31 -0.85 -0.77 -20.23
N GLY A 32 -1.22 -0.40 -18.99
CA GLY A 32 -2.44 -0.85 -18.34
C GLY A 32 -2.64 -0.16 -16.99
N VAL A 33 -3.90 0.01 -16.61
CA VAL A 33 -4.32 0.51 -15.29
C VAL A 33 -5.54 -0.28 -14.87
N ASP A 34 -5.55 -0.76 -13.62
CA ASP A 34 -6.72 -1.36 -12.97
C ASP A 34 -6.80 -0.83 -11.54
N SER A 35 -7.97 -0.89 -10.92
CA SER A 35 -8.15 -0.51 -9.52
C SER A 35 -9.32 -1.23 -8.90
N ALA A 36 -9.31 -1.35 -7.58
CA ALA A 36 -10.43 -1.90 -6.83
C ALA A 36 -10.52 -1.27 -5.44
N PHE A 37 -11.75 -1.09 -4.95
CA PHE A 37 -11.95 -0.90 -3.51
C PHE A 37 -11.65 -2.20 -2.77
N VAL A 38 -10.50 -2.24 -2.10
CA VAL A 38 -10.12 -3.34 -1.22
C VAL A 38 -10.85 -3.24 0.12
N HIS A 39 -11.36 -2.07 0.49
CA HIS A 39 -12.23 -1.90 1.65
C HIS A 39 -13.28 -0.81 1.40
N GLY A 40 -14.52 -1.07 1.82
CA GLY A 40 -15.65 -0.18 1.60
C GLY A 40 -15.95 0.05 0.10
N GLU A 41 -16.53 1.21 -0.19
CA GLU A 41 -16.84 1.73 -1.52
C GLU A 41 -16.79 3.27 -1.48
N PHE A 42 -17.02 3.95 -2.61
CA PHE A 42 -17.13 5.41 -2.57
C PHE A 42 -18.20 5.84 -1.56
N THR A 43 -17.84 6.74 -0.65
CA THR A 43 -18.76 7.24 0.38
C THR A 43 -18.69 8.76 0.41
N ASP A 44 -19.82 9.39 0.10
CA ASP A 44 -19.98 10.81 0.36
C ASP A 44 -20.19 11.03 1.87
N HIS A 45 -19.63 12.11 2.41
CA HIS A 45 -19.59 12.32 3.85
C HIS A 45 -19.61 13.81 4.20
N ASP A 46 -20.33 14.12 5.27
CA ASP A 46 -20.16 15.39 5.98
C ASP A 46 -19.01 15.30 6.99
N GLU A 47 -18.86 14.16 7.66
CA GLU A 47 -17.78 13.86 8.60
C GLU A 47 -17.36 12.39 8.51
N TRP A 48 -16.04 12.14 8.49
CA TRP A 48 -15.53 10.76 8.50
C TRP A 48 -15.68 10.11 9.87
N ALA A 49 -16.15 8.86 9.86
CA ALA A 49 -15.95 7.96 10.99
C ALA A 49 -14.45 7.79 11.30
N ALA A 50 -14.11 7.56 12.56
CA ALA A 50 -12.71 7.58 13.02
C ALA A 50 -11.84 6.44 12.47
N GLY A 51 -12.44 5.35 11.97
CA GLY A 51 -11.72 4.12 11.62
C GLY A 51 -12.19 3.43 10.33
N ASP A 52 -13.25 3.90 9.69
CA ASP A 52 -13.84 3.20 8.56
C ASP A 52 -13.82 4.10 7.32
N ARG A 53 -12.71 4.03 6.58
CA ARG A 53 -12.49 4.86 5.39
C ARG A 53 -12.27 3.96 4.18
N PRO A 54 -12.90 4.25 3.03
CA PRO A 54 -12.72 3.46 1.81
C PRO A 54 -11.25 3.40 1.40
N ARG A 55 -10.80 2.20 1.01
CA ARG A 55 -9.42 1.95 0.57
C ARG A 55 -9.41 1.40 -0.84
N VAL A 56 -8.63 2.05 -1.70
CA VAL A 56 -8.42 1.64 -3.08
C VAL A 56 -7.01 1.07 -3.22
N ALA A 57 -6.90 -0.04 -3.93
CA ALA A 57 -5.65 -0.47 -4.54
C ALA A 57 -5.64 -0.01 -6.01
N LEU A 58 -4.53 0.61 -6.43
CA LEU A 58 -4.29 1.07 -7.79
C LEU A 58 -3.16 0.25 -8.39
N ALA A 59 -3.41 -0.39 -9.53
CA ALA A 59 -2.44 -1.16 -10.26
C ALA A 59 -2.07 -0.42 -11.55
N VAL A 60 -0.78 -0.21 -11.77
CA VAL A 60 -0.24 0.38 -13.00
C VAL A 60 0.73 -0.60 -13.65
N ARG A 61 0.52 -0.86 -14.93
CA ARG A 61 1.36 -1.77 -15.72
C ARG A 61 2.34 -1.00 -16.56
N THR A 62 3.60 -1.42 -16.50
CA THR A 62 4.68 -0.96 -17.37
C THR A 62 5.43 -2.14 -17.99
N VAL A 63 6.49 -1.85 -18.72
CA VAL A 63 7.36 -2.83 -19.36
C VAL A 63 8.80 -2.55 -18.96
N ASP A 64 9.44 -3.56 -18.39
CA ASP A 64 10.89 -3.61 -18.31
C ASP A 64 11.43 -4.09 -19.67
N ARG A 65 12.14 -3.19 -20.34
CA ARG A 65 12.74 -3.46 -21.66
C ARG A 65 14.01 -4.28 -21.57
N SER A 66 14.73 -4.22 -20.44
CA SER A 66 15.97 -4.97 -20.22
C SER A 66 15.67 -6.46 -20.07
N ALA A 67 14.81 -6.84 -19.11
CA ALA A 67 14.39 -8.24 -18.94
C ALA A 67 13.27 -8.66 -19.90
N ARG A 68 12.82 -7.75 -20.80
CA ARG A 68 11.76 -7.98 -21.81
C ARG A 68 10.48 -8.56 -21.21
N ARG A 69 10.08 -8.03 -20.05
CA ARG A 69 8.92 -8.51 -19.29
C ARG A 69 7.99 -7.36 -18.90
N PRO A 70 6.69 -7.63 -18.73
CA PRO A 70 5.79 -6.67 -18.12
C PRO A 70 5.96 -6.62 -16.60
N VAL A 71 5.70 -5.45 -16.03
CA VAL A 71 5.75 -5.22 -14.59
C VAL A 71 4.47 -4.52 -14.15
N TRP A 72 3.78 -5.08 -13.16
CA TRP A 72 2.70 -4.41 -12.44
C TRP A 72 3.23 -3.84 -11.14
N VAL A 73 2.91 -2.57 -10.86
CA VAL A 73 3.07 -1.96 -9.54
C VAL A 73 1.69 -1.71 -8.98
N VAL A 74 1.38 -2.35 -7.85
CA VAL A 74 0.10 -2.27 -7.15
C VAL A 74 0.30 -1.54 -5.84
N GLN A 75 -0.28 -0.35 -5.73
CA GLN A 75 -0.16 0.49 -4.54
C GLN A 75 -1.49 0.55 -3.78
N LEU A 76 -1.43 0.44 -2.45
CA LEU A 76 -2.57 0.67 -1.59
C LEU A 76 -2.20 1.35 -0.28
N HIS A 77 -3.19 1.97 0.35
CA HIS A 77 -3.13 2.36 1.76
C HIS A 77 -4.16 1.51 2.50
N GLY A 78 -3.70 0.59 3.35
CA GLY A 78 -4.55 -0.35 4.06
C GLY A 78 -5.37 0.27 5.19
N LEU A 79 -6.44 -0.43 5.57
CA LEU A 79 -7.39 -0.03 6.60
C LEU A 79 -6.72 0.16 7.96
N ARG A 80 -6.76 1.41 8.44
CA ARG A 80 -6.45 1.74 9.83
C ARG A 80 -7.59 1.33 10.75
N ASP A 81 -7.27 0.73 11.89
CA ASP A 81 -8.23 0.44 12.96
C ASP A 81 -7.87 1.24 14.23
N PRO A 82 -8.84 1.87 14.92
CA PRO A 82 -8.60 2.55 16.20
C PRO A 82 -8.03 1.63 17.29
N ALA A 83 -8.35 0.34 17.27
CA ALA A 83 -7.85 -0.66 18.22
C ALA A 83 -6.40 -1.07 17.95
N GLY A 84 -5.83 -0.70 16.79
CA GLY A 84 -4.40 -0.86 16.50
C GLY A 84 -4.09 -1.46 15.14
N LYS A 85 -3.01 -2.26 15.09
CA LYS A 85 -2.46 -2.84 13.86
C LYS A 85 -2.65 -4.36 13.73
N GLY A 86 -3.33 -5.00 14.68
CA GLY A 86 -3.64 -6.43 14.65
C GLY A 86 -4.73 -6.83 13.64
N ASP A 87 -4.92 -8.13 13.45
CA ASP A 87 -5.89 -8.63 12.48
C ASP A 87 -7.34 -8.34 12.88
N THR A 88 -8.18 -8.07 11.87
CA THR A 88 -9.62 -7.89 12.02
C THR A 88 -10.34 -8.53 10.84
N PRO A 89 -11.64 -8.90 10.97
CA PRO A 89 -12.40 -9.42 9.83
C PRO A 89 -12.39 -8.50 8.60
N ALA A 90 -12.43 -7.17 8.82
CA ALA A 90 -12.35 -6.19 7.74
C ALA A 90 -10.98 -6.21 7.02
N ARG A 91 -9.88 -6.39 7.76
CA ARG A 91 -8.53 -6.52 7.18
C ARG A 91 -8.35 -7.83 6.42
N ARG A 92 -8.91 -8.93 6.92
CA ARG A 92 -8.97 -10.20 6.19
C ARG A 92 -9.73 -10.05 4.88
N GLN A 93 -10.90 -9.40 4.90
CA GLN A 93 -11.65 -9.11 3.68
C GLN A 93 -10.87 -8.20 2.72
N GLN A 94 -10.16 -7.21 3.25
CA GLN A 94 -9.28 -6.36 2.46
C GLN A 94 -8.17 -7.16 1.78
N ALA A 95 -7.52 -8.07 2.51
CA ALA A 95 -6.51 -8.96 1.97
C ALA A 95 -7.08 -9.87 0.86
N ALA A 96 -8.27 -10.44 1.07
CA ALA A 96 -8.95 -11.28 0.07
C ALA A 96 -9.23 -10.49 -1.23
N ARG A 97 -9.79 -9.28 -1.13
CA ARG A 97 -10.05 -8.43 -2.30
C ARG A 97 -8.77 -7.97 -3.01
N LEU A 98 -7.70 -7.75 -2.26
CA LEU A 98 -6.39 -7.49 -2.84
C LEU A 98 -5.89 -8.71 -3.63
N VAL A 99 -5.98 -9.91 -3.08
CA VAL A 99 -5.62 -11.16 -3.77
C VAL A 99 -6.45 -11.36 -5.05
N GLU A 100 -7.75 -11.06 -5.02
CA GLU A 100 -8.61 -11.09 -6.21
C GLU A 100 -8.13 -10.12 -7.32
N LEU A 101 -7.76 -8.88 -6.96
CA LEU A 101 -7.15 -7.93 -7.89
C LEU A 101 -5.84 -8.50 -8.46
N LEU A 102 -4.97 -9.04 -7.62
CA LEU A 102 -3.67 -9.57 -8.02
C LEU A 102 -3.82 -10.74 -9.00
N HIS A 103 -4.74 -11.66 -8.75
CA HIS A 103 -5.04 -12.76 -9.68
C HIS A 103 -5.64 -12.28 -10.99
N ARG A 104 -6.47 -11.23 -10.96
CA ARG A 104 -7.08 -10.68 -12.17
C ARG A 104 -6.05 -10.05 -13.10
N ILE A 105 -5.08 -9.31 -12.55
CA ILE A 105 -4.11 -8.55 -13.36
C ILE A 105 -2.88 -9.35 -13.78
N ARG A 106 -2.48 -10.36 -12.98
CA ARG A 106 -1.21 -11.07 -13.16
C ARG A 106 -1.27 -12.05 -14.34
N GLY A 107 -0.50 -11.74 -15.39
CA GLY A 107 -0.19 -12.70 -16.45
C GLY A 107 0.95 -13.68 -16.09
N PRO A 108 1.13 -14.77 -16.84
CA PRO A 108 2.17 -15.79 -16.55
C PRO A 108 3.62 -15.30 -16.59
N ARG A 109 3.88 -14.16 -17.25
CA ARG A 109 5.23 -13.58 -17.41
C ARG A 109 5.39 -12.25 -16.69
N ASP A 110 4.35 -11.80 -15.98
CA ASP A 110 4.36 -10.50 -15.33
C ASP A 110 5.12 -10.61 -14.01
N LEU A 111 6.04 -9.66 -13.78
CA LEU A 111 6.45 -9.34 -12.41
C LEU A 111 5.34 -8.50 -11.77
N VAL A 112 4.99 -8.79 -10.53
CA VAL A 112 4.06 -7.96 -9.75
C VAL A 112 4.75 -7.51 -8.46
N VAL A 113 4.78 -6.20 -8.26
CA VAL A 113 5.22 -5.52 -7.04
C VAL A 113 3.98 -4.96 -6.34
N VAL A 114 3.81 -5.25 -5.05
CA VAL A 114 2.73 -4.73 -4.22
C VAL A 114 3.33 -3.87 -3.12
N CYS A 115 2.89 -2.63 -2.94
CA CYS A 115 3.51 -1.72 -1.97
C CYS A 115 2.54 -0.73 -1.33
N GLY A 116 2.96 -0.17 -0.19
CA GLY A 116 2.30 0.96 0.47
C GLY A 116 2.20 0.81 1.98
N ASP A 117 1.51 1.76 2.64
CA ASP A 117 1.21 1.65 4.08
C ASP A 117 0.01 0.72 4.28
N LEU A 118 0.26 -0.51 4.75
CA LEU A 118 -0.82 -1.49 4.95
C LEU A 118 -1.55 -1.30 6.29
N ASN A 119 -1.03 -0.49 7.22
CA ASN A 119 -1.53 -0.35 8.59
C ASN A 119 -1.56 -1.66 9.41
N LEU A 120 -0.65 -2.59 9.11
CA LEU A 120 -0.56 -3.91 9.74
C LEU A 120 0.70 -4.07 10.60
N LEU A 121 0.69 -5.10 11.44
CA LEU A 121 1.91 -5.66 12.04
C LEU A 121 2.50 -6.73 11.12
N PRO A 122 3.82 -6.98 11.15
CA PRO A 122 4.47 -8.01 10.31
C PRO A 122 3.91 -9.42 10.51
N SER A 123 3.31 -9.70 11.67
CA SER A 123 2.68 -10.98 12.00
C SER A 123 1.22 -11.10 11.52
N SER A 124 0.70 -10.14 10.77
CA SER A 124 -0.68 -10.16 10.27
C SER A 124 -0.92 -11.34 9.33
N GLU A 125 -2.09 -11.96 9.46
CA GLU A 125 -2.53 -13.03 8.55
C GLU A 125 -2.58 -12.60 7.08
N THR A 126 -2.69 -11.29 6.81
CA THR A 126 -2.63 -10.72 5.45
C THR A 126 -1.38 -11.16 4.70
N PHE A 127 -0.24 -11.22 5.38
CA PHE A 127 1.02 -11.64 4.75
C PHE A 127 1.02 -13.14 4.44
N GLY A 128 0.34 -13.96 5.24
CA GLY A 128 0.10 -15.37 4.93
C GLY A 128 -0.74 -15.54 3.66
N MET A 129 -1.84 -14.80 3.55
CA MET A 129 -2.69 -14.83 2.35
C MET A 129 -1.95 -14.36 1.08
N LEU A 130 -1.11 -13.34 1.20
CA LEU A 130 -0.28 -12.86 0.09
C LEU A 130 0.82 -13.87 -0.28
N ALA A 131 1.42 -14.54 0.72
CA ALA A 131 2.39 -15.62 0.48
C ALA A 131 1.76 -16.80 -0.24
N GLU A 132 0.55 -17.22 0.14
CA GLU A 132 -0.23 -18.26 -0.56
C GLU A 132 -0.55 -17.85 -2.00
N ALA A 133 -0.77 -16.55 -2.27
CA ALA A 133 -0.92 -16.01 -3.62
C ALA A 133 0.41 -15.86 -4.40
N GLY A 134 1.53 -16.26 -3.80
CA GLY A 134 2.85 -16.27 -4.41
C GLY A 134 3.58 -14.93 -4.34
N PHE A 135 3.43 -14.19 -3.23
CA PHE A 135 4.13 -12.92 -2.98
C PHE A 135 5.02 -13.00 -1.74
N THR A 136 6.23 -12.47 -1.84
CA THR A 136 7.20 -12.44 -0.74
C THR A 136 7.37 -11.01 -0.24
N ASP A 137 7.21 -10.79 1.07
CA ASP A 137 7.49 -9.52 1.73
C ASP A 137 9.00 -9.30 1.89
N LEU A 138 9.49 -8.17 1.38
CA LEU A 138 10.90 -7.77 1.49
C LEU A 138 11.19 -6.93 2.74
N VAL A 139 10.16 -6.36 3.39
CA VAL A 139 10.33 -5.52 4.58
C VAL A 139 10.39 -6.33 5.87
N GLY A 140 9.49 -7.31 6.04
CA GLY A 140 9.37 -8.10 7.25
C GLY A 140 9.13 -7.23 8.49
N ALA A 141 9.99 -7.38 9.51
CA ALA A 141 9.88 -6.68 10.78
C ALA A 141 10.70 -5.38 10.86
N ALA A 142 11.16 -4.82 9.74
CA ALA A 142 11.95 -3.60 9.76
C ALA A 142 11.15 -2.35 10.20
N ASP A 143 11.88 -1.34 10.68
CA ASP A 143 11.33 -0.01 10.97
C ASP A 143 11.16 0.77 9.65
N THR A 144 9.92 1.13 9.32
CA THR A 144 9.55 1.88 8.11
C THR A 144 9.01 3.28 8.42
N ARG A 145 9.33 3.81 9.60
CA ARG A 145 8.96 5.13 10.07
C ARG A 145 10.21 5.99 10.28
N THR A 146 10.05 7.29 10.38
CA THR A 146 11.15 8.26 10.63
C THR A 146 11.07 8.84 12.03
N SER A 147 11.98 9.73 12.41
CA SER A 147 11.94 10.42 13.70
C SER A 147 10.65 11.23 13.92
N HIS A 148 9.99 11.67 12.85
CA HIS A 148 8.71 12.39 12.91
C HIS A 148 7.55 11.56 13.48
N TYR A 149 7.67 10.23 13.53
CA TYR A 149 6.65 9.34 14.09
C TYR A 149 7.02 8.86 15.50
N ALA A 150 6.61 9.60 16.52
CA ALA A 150 7.00 9.35 17.92
C ALA A 150 6.34 8.13 18.60
N LYS A 151 5.46 7.38 17.91
CA LYS A 151 4.77 6.23 18.52
C LYS A 151 5.64 4.97 18.45
N PRO A 152 5.51 4.04 19.43
CA PRO A 152 6.39 2.87 19.54
C PRO A 152 6.17 1.81 18.46
N VAL A 153 5.01 1.76 17.80
CA VAL A 153 4.74 0.79 16.72
C VAL A 153 5.25 1.33 15.40
N ARG A 154 6.41 0.85 14.97
CA ARG A 154 7.22 1.41 13.88
C ARG A 154 7.02 0.77 12.50
N HIS A 155 6.12 -0.21 12.38
CA HIS A 155 5.82 -0.87 11.10
C HIS A 155 4.64 -0.20 10.41
N ALA A 156 4.73 0.07 9.12
CA ALA A 156 3.62 0.60 8.34
C ALA A 156 3.72 0.29 6.85
N SER A 157 4.85 0.68 6.24
CA SER A 157 5.08 0.49 4.82
C SER A 157 5.61 -0.92 4.54
N TYR A 158 5.10 -1.55 3.51
CA TYR A 158 5.52 -2.88 3.05
C TYR A 158 5.75 -2.86 1.54
N LEU A 159 6.59 -3.79 1.07
CA LEU A 159 6.82 -4.05 -0.34
C LEU A 159 6.95 -5.56 -0.52
N LEU A 160 6.10 -6.11 -1.39
CA LEU A 160 6.08 -7.53 -1.72
C LEU A 160 6.30 -7.73 -3.21
N VAL A 161 6.97 -8.82 -3.58
CA VAL A 161 7.25 -9.17 -4.97
C VAL A 161 6.76 -10.57 -5.30
N SER A 162 6.34 -10.77 -6.54
CA SER A 162 5.89 -12.07 -7.03
C SER A 162 7.03 -13.02 -7.42
N ASP A 163 8.25 -12.49 -7.54
CA ASP A 163 9.47 -13.23 -7.88
C ASP A 163 10.69 -12.53 -7.23
N VAL A 164 11.29 -13.18 -6.24
CA VAL A 164 12.45 -12.66 -5.50
C VAL A 164 13.71 -12.69 -6.36
N ALA A 165 13.82 -13.60 -7.33
CA ALA A 165 14.99 -13.70 -8.20
C ALA A 165 15.15 -12.48 -9.12
N ALA A 166 14.11 -11.65 -9.22
CA ALA A 166 14.11 -10.45 -10.01
C ALA A 166 14.31 -9.17 -9.19
N VAL A 167 14.70 -9.28 -7.92
CA VAL A 167 15.12 -8.16 -7.09
C VAL A 167 16.62 -7.98 -7.25
N GLU A 168 17.05 -6.86 -7.84
CA GLU A 168 18.47 -6.51 -7.95
C GLU A 168 18.97 -5.84 -6.66
N HIS A 169 18.17 -4.92 -6.12
CA HIS A 169 18.45 -4.20 -4.88
C HIS A 169 17.15 -3.83 -4.17
N PHE A 170 17.17 -3.85 -2.84
CA PHE A 170 16.07 -3.39 -2.01
C PHE A 170 16.61 -2.65 -0.79
N GLU A 171 16.06 -1.46 -0.52
CA GLU A 171 16.52 -0.61 0.57
C GLU A 171 15.37 0.16 1.23
N ILE A 172 15.44 0.26 2.55
CA ILE A 172 14.58 1.13 3.35
C ILE A 172 15.38 2.40 3.64
N LEU A 173 15.10 3.48 2.90
CA LEU A 173 15.88 4.71 2.95
C LEU A 173 15.71 5.41 4.31
N THR A 174 16.82 5.74 4.95
CA THR A 174 16.85 6.45 6.23
C THR A 174 16.99 7.96 6.09
N GLU A 175 17.57 8.44 4.99
CA GLU A 175 17.79 9.87 4.74
C GLU A 175 17.52 10.21 3.26
N PRO A 176 17.04 11.43 2.94
CA PRO A 176 16.56 12.44 3.89
C PRO A 176 15.19 12.08 4.50
N GLU A 177 14.96 12.42 5.76
CA GLU A 177 13.62 12.35 6.35
C GLU A 177 12.73 13.48 5.80
N VAL A 178 11.80 13.13 4.90
CA VAL A 178 10.84 14.08 4.28
C VAL A 178 9.38 13.78 4.65
N SER A 179 9.15 12.71 5.40
CA SER A 179 7.84 12.19 5.79
C SER A 179 7.97 11.46 7.13
N ASP A 180 6.84 11.17 7.79
CA ASP A 180 6.80 10.27 8.96
C ASP A 180 6.99 8.78 8.61
N HIS A 181 7.07 8.48 7.30
CA HIS A 181 7.40 7.19 6.71
C HIS A 181 8.75 7.21 5.99
N ARG A 182 9.45 6.07 6.03
CA ARG A 182 10.62 5.82 5.18
C ARG A 182 10.18 5.42 3.77
N ALA A 183 10.93 5.88 2.77
CA ALA A 183 10.75 5.43 1.40
C ALA A 183 11.33 4.00 1.24
N LEU A 184 10.67 3.20 0.41
CA LEU A 184 11.13 1.87 0.03
C LEU A 184 11.64 1.94 -1.41
N LEU A 185 12.92 1.69 -1.61
CA LEU A 185 13.57 1.66 -2.92
C LEU A 185 13.70 0.21 -3.38
N LEU A 186 13.36 -0.04 -4.63
CA LEU A 186 13.44 -1.36 -5.25
C LEU A 186 13.95 -1.20 -6.68
N ASP A 187 14.99 -1.96 -7.02
CA ASP A 187 15.52 -2.15 -8.37
C ASP A 187 15.21 -3.59 -8.85
N VAL A 188 14.71 -3.73 -10.09
CA VAL A 188 14.16 -4.99 -10.68
C VAL A 188 14.46 -5.19 -12.16
#